data_AF-A0A2E6Y2R7-F1
#
_entry.id   AF-A0A2E6Y2R7-F1
#
_cell.length_a   1.000
_cell.length_b   1.000
_cell.length_c   1.000
_cell.angle_alpha   90.00
_cell.angle_beta   90.00
_cell.angle_gamma   90.00
#
_symmetry.space_group_name_H-M   'P 1'
#
loop_
_entity.id
_entity.type
_entity.pdbx_description
1 polymer ?
#
loop_
_entity_poly.entity_id
_entity_poly.type
_entity_poly.pdbx_seq_one_letter_code
_entity_poly.pdbx_strand_id
1 'polypeptide(L)' 'MRKDYVVTEKAGPFVAGTRNPGKGEPLRLTEDQARYALIAGEIEPVTKAEAAKPAAKGAKG' A
#
# COMPACT_ATOMS: atom_id res chain seq x y z
N MET A 1 15.37 2.43 4.17
CA MET A 1 14.64 1.41 4.97
C MET A 1 13.27 1.16 4.35
N ARG A 2 12.62 0.01 4.61
CA ARG A 2 11.24 -0.24 4.16
C ARG A 2 10.25 0.19 5.24
N LYS A 3 9.18 0.86 4.83
CA LYS A 3 8.06 1.30 5.67
C LYS A 3 6.77 0.64 5.16
N ASP A 4 5.81 0.51 6.05
CA ASP A 4 4.49 0.00 5.71
C ASP A 4 3.59 1.17 5.29
N TYR A 5 2.91 0.99 4.17
CA TYR A 5 1.97 1.93 3.58
C TYR A 5 0.65 1.23 3.33
N VAL A 6 -0.47 1.94 3.32
CA VAL A 6 -1.79 1.41 2.95
C VAL A 6 -2.24 2.05 1.66
N VAL A 7 -2.82 1.24 0.78
CA VAL A 7 -3.41 1.69 -0.48
C VAL A 7 -4.69 2.49 -0.23
N THR A 8 -4.80 3.65 -0.87
CA THR A 8 -5.99 4.50 -0.82
C THR A 8 -6.96 4.23 -1.97
N GLU A 9 -8.12 4.90 -1.97
CA GLU A 9 -9.09 4.82 -3.07
C GLU A 9 -8.62 5.45 -4.37
N LYS A 10 -7.58 6.28 -4.30
CA LYS A 10 -7.02 6.95 -5.47
C LYS A 10 -6.07 6.05 -6.25
N ALA A 11 -5.66 4.93 -5.66
CA ALA A 11 -4.76 3.98 -6.27
C ALA A 11 -5.35 3.34 -7.52
N GLY A 12 -4.61 3.43 -8.63
CA GLY A 12 -4.95 2.73 -9.85
C GLY A 12 -4.76 1.21 -9.77
N PRO A 13 -4.84 0.48 -10.90
CA PRO A 13 -4.55 -0.96 -10.94
C PRO A 13 -3.10 -1.33 -10.58
N PHE A 14 -2.21 -0.35 -10.55
CA PHE A 14 -0.81 -0.50 -10.14
C PHE A 14 -0.43 0.63 -9.17
N VAL A 15 0.37 0.31 -8.16
CA VAL A 15 0.85 1.22 -7.12
C VAL A 15 2.33 0.96 -6.89
N ALA A 16 3.14 2.02 -6.93
CA ALA A 16 4.60 1.95 -6.74
C ALA A 16 5.29 0.89 -7.63
N GLY A 17 4.80 0.69 -8.86
CA GLY A 17 5.33 -0.29 -9.82
C GLY A 17 4.91 -1.74 -9.53
N THR A 18 4.03 -1.98 -8.58
CA THR A 18 3.48 -3.30 -8.24
C THR A 18 1.98 -3.36 -8.54
N ARG A 19 1.42 -4.55 -8.73
CA ARG A 19 -0.03 -4.70 -8.91
C ARG A 19 -0.74 -4.27 -7.62
N ASN A 20 -1.75 -3.41 -7.74
CA ASN A 20 -2.50 -2.94 -6.59
C ASN A 20 -3.19 -4.14 -5.90
N PRO A 21 -2.86 -4.44 -4.62
CA PRO A 21 -3.52 -5.51 -3.87
C PRO A 21 -4.99 -5.19 -3.53
N GLY A 22 -5.35 -3.90 -3.51
CA GLY A 22 -6.69 -3.41 -3.18
C GLY A 22 -6.65 -2.27 -2.16
N LYS A 23 -7.70 -1.43 -2.13
CA LYS A 23 -7.85 -0.37 -1.12
C LYS A 23 -7.79 -0.96 0.29
N GLY A 24 -7.00 -0.35 1.17
CA GLY A 24 -6.86 -0.76 2.57
C GLY A 24 -5.81 -1.84 2.80
N GLU A 25 -5.22 -2.39 1.74
CA GLU A 25 -4.18 -3.41 1.85
C GLU A 25 -2.82 -2.79 2.19
N PRO A 26 -2.04 -3.44 3.06
CA PRO A 26 -0.70 -2.99 3.39
C PRO A 26 0.31 -3.32 2.29
N LEU A 27 1.17 -2.34 1.98
CA LEU A 27 2.28 -2.39 1.04
C LEU A 27 3.57 -2.05 1.77
N ARG A 28 4.55 -2.95 1.70
CA ARG A 28 5.85 -2.73 2.31
C ARG A 28 6.86 -2.23 1.28
N LEU A 29 7.05 -0.92 1.24
CA LEU A 29 7.84 -0.24 0.21
C LEU A 29 9.03 0.48 0.82
N THR A 30 10.07 0.70 0.02
CA THR A 30 11.10 1.68 0.39
C THR A 30 10.58 3.10 0.23
N GLU A 31 11.20 4.07 0.89
CA GLU A 31 10.85 5.49 0.72
C GLU A 31 10.95 5.94 -0.74
N ASP A 32 11.95 5.45 -1.47
CA ASP A 32 12.13 5.76 -2.88
C ASP A 32 11.00 5.17 -3.76
N GLN A 33 10.60 3.91 -3.52
CA GLN A 33 9.47 3.28 -4.21
C GLN A 33 8.14 3.96 -3.89
N ALA A 34 7.94 4.31 -2.63
CA ALA A 34 6.73 4.96 -2.16
C ALA A 34 6.64 6.43 -2.58
N ARG A 35 7.77 7.07 -2.96
CA ARG A 35 7.85 8.52 -3.20
C ARG A 35 6.78 9.02 -4.16
N TYR A 36 6.68 8.42 -5.35
CA TYR A 36 5.71 8.86 -6.36
C TYR A 36 4.27 8.50 -5.98
N ALA A 37 4.05 7.30 -5.43
CA ALA A 37 2.72 6.85 -5.02
C ALA A 37 2.17 7.66 -3.82
N LEU A 38 3.05 8.07 -2.88
CA LEU A 38 2.72 8.99 -1.79
C LEU A 38 2.34 10.37 -2.32
N ILE A 39 3.13 10.91 -3.25
CA ILE A 39 2.87 12.23 -3.87
C ILE A 39 1.53 12.21 -4.63
N ALA A 40 1.24 11.12 -5.33
CA ALA A 40 -0.03 10.92 -6.03
C ALA A 40 -1.21 10.70 -5.07
N GLY A 41 -0.94 10.44 -3.79
CA GLY A 41 -1.95 10.11 -2.79
C GLY A 41 -2.57 8.72 -2.98
N GLU A 42 -1.90 7.83 -3.72
CA GLU A 42 -2.31 6.43 -3.93
C GLU A 42 -2.02 5.55 -2.71
N ILE A 43 -1.07 5.96 -1.87
CA ILE A 43 -0.72 5.27 -0.62
C ILE A 43 -0.53 6.26 0.51
N GLU A 44 -0.70 5.79 1.74
CA GLU A 44 -0.46 6.55 2.97
C GLU A 44 0.38 5.74 3.96
N PRO A 45 1.28 6.35 4.73
CA PRO A 45 2.11 5.63 5.71
C PRO A 45 1.24 5.05 6.83
N VAL A 46 1.40 3.76 7.11
CA VAL A 46 0.70 3.12 8.22
C VAL A 46 1.36 3.59 9.52
N THR A 47 0.66 4.46 10.24
CA THR A 47 1.04 4.72 11.63
C THR A 47 0.72 3.46 12.45
N LYS A 48 1.57 3.16 13.44
CA LYS A 48 1.59 1.89 14.21
C LYS A 48 0.24 1.50 14.86
N ALA A 49 -0.75 2.40 14.85
CA ALA A 49 -2.11 2.15 15.32
C ALA A 49 -3.00 1.37 14.33
N GLU A 50 -2.70 1.38 13.03
CA GLU A 50 -3.60 0.82 11.99
C GLU A 50 -3.17 -0.54 11.42
N ALA A 51 -1.95 -0.99 11.73
CA ALA A 51 -1.36 -2.25 11.26
C ALA A 51 -2.03 -3.54 11.81
N ALA A 52 -3.10 -3.41 12.60
CA ALA A 52 -3.76 -4.52 13.30
C ALA A 52 -4.96 -5.12 12.55
N LYS A 53 -5.28 -4.68 11.32
CA LYS A 53 -6.31 -5.33 10.51
C LYS A 53 -5.68 -6.27 9.49
N PRO A 54 -5.76 -7.61 9.69
CA PRO A 54 -5.22 -8.55 8.73
C PRO A 54 -6.07 -8.49 7.46
N ALA A 55 -5.45 -8.03 6.39
CA ALA A 55 -5.88 -8.22 5.02
C ALA A 55 -6.22 -9.70 4.75
N ALA A 56 -7.51 -10.00 4.72
CA ALA A 56 -8.02 -11.33 4.43
C ALA A 56 -8.00 -11.57 2.91
N LYS A 57 -7.24 -12.59 2.51
CA LYS A 57 -7.57 -13.56 1.45
C LYS A 57 -7.60 -13.04 0.00
N GLY A 58 -6.51 -13.33 -0.71
CA GLY A 58 -6.47 -13.44 -2.17
C GLY A 58 -5.71 -14.70 -2.61
N ALA A 59 -6.23 -15.87 -2.26
CA ALA A 59 -5.78 -17.16 -2.79
C ALA A 59 -6.04 -17.22 -4.30
N LYS A 60 -5.00 -17.46 -5.10
CA LYS A 60 -5.15 -17.84 -6.51
C LYS A 60 -5.35 -19.36 -6.54
N GLY A 61 -6.54 -19.79 -6.94
CA GLY A 61 -6.84 -21.18 -7.34
C GLY A 61 -6.39 -21.50 -8.74
#